data_AF-A0A359AUF8-F1
#
_entry.id   AF-A0A359AUF8-F1
#
_cell.length_a   1.000
_cell.length_b   1.000
_cell.length_c   1.000
_cell.angle_alpha   90.00
_cell.angle_beta   90.00
_cell.angle_gamma   90.00
#
_symmetry.space_group_name_H-M   'P 1'
#
loop_
_entity.id
_entity.type
_entity.pdbx_description
1 polymer ?
#
loop_
_entity_poly.entity_id
_entity_poly.type
_entity_poly.pdbx_seq_one_letter_code
_entity_poly.pdbx_strand_id
1 'polypeptide(L)' 'FDFIVKTPPVAIQLLEASKQKSGSAEPNRKKVAEVTWEQVQTIAQEKMPDLNCFTL' A
#
# COMPACT_ATOMS: atom_id res chain seq x y z
N PHE A 1 3.59 -17.78 24.50
CA PHE A 1 4.04 -16.51 23.93
C PHE A 1 3.12 -16.24 22.77
N ASP A 2 2.64 -15.00 22.64
CA ASP A 2 1.63 -14.64 21.64
C ASP A 2 2.19 -13.56 20.74
N PHE A 3 1.90 -13.66 19.44
CA PHE A 3 2.28 -12.65 18.45
C PHE A 3 1.11 -12.42 17.50
N ILE A 4 1.02 -11.20 16.99
CA ILE A 4 0.01 -10.78 16.03
C ILE A 4 0.68 -10.61 14.69
N VAL A 5 0.12 -11.23 13.65
CA VAL A 5 0.54 -11.00 12.27
C VAL A 5 -0.16 -9.76 11.76
N LYS A 6 0.62 -8.74 11.42
CA LYS A 6 0.10 -7.52 10.78
C LYS A 6 -0.08 -7.75 9.29
N THR A 7 -0.94 -6.95 8.67
CA THR A 7 -1.12 -6.95 7.22
C THR A 7 0.16 -6.47 6.52
N PRO A 8 0.38 -6.88 5.26
CA PRO A 8 1.62 -6.62 4.54
C PRO A 8 1.95 -5.12 4.41
N PRO A 9 3.21 -4.78 4.10
CA PRO A 9 3.60 -3.40 3.88
C PRO A 9 2.82 -2.77 2.72
N VAL A 10 2.37 -1.53 2.90
CA VAL A 10 1.63 -0.76 1.88
C VAL A 10 2.40 -0.67 0.56
N ALA A 11 3.73 -0.61 0.61
CA ALA A 11 4.56 -0.58 -0.59
C ALA A 11 4.36 -1.81 -1.49
N ILE A 12 4.18 -3.00 -0.91
CA ILE A 12 3.94 -4.24 -1.68
C ILE A 12 2.53 -4.22 -2.27
N GLN A 13 1.52 -3.82 -1.48
CA GLN A 13 0.14 -3.70 -1.95
C GLN A 13 0.02 -2.71 -3.12
N LEU A 14 0.74 -1.59 -3.08
CA LEU A 14 0.81 -0.63 -4.19
C LEU A 14 1.51 -1.19 -5.43
N LEU A 15 2.55 -2.00 -5.26
CA LEU A 15 3.22 -2.69 -6.38
C LEU A 15 2.30 -3.72 -7.04
N GLU A 16 1.54 -4.48 -6.24
CA GLU A 16 0.55 -5.44 -6.73
C GLU A 16 -0.60 -4.73 -7.48
N ALA A 17 -1.16 -3.67 -6.89
CA ALA A 17 -2.22 -2.88 -7.51
C ALA A 17 -1.80 -2.24 -8.84
N SER A 18 -0.53 -1.82 -8.95
CA SER A 18 0.06 -1.24 -10.16
C SER A 18 0.72 -2.27 -11.10
N LYS A 19 0.69 -3.56 -10.73
CA LYS A 19 1.31 -4.69 -11.45
C LYS A 19 2.81 -4.49 -11.74
N GLN A 20 3.52 -3.79 -10.85
CA GLN A 20 4.96 -3.55 -10.95
C GLN A 20 5.74 -4.54 -10.07
N LYS A 21 6.96 -4.86 -10.49
CA LYS A 21 7.86 -5.72 -9.72
C LYS A 21 8.76 -4.93 -8.75
N SER A 22 8.95 -3.64 -9.01
CA SER A 22 9.80 -2.77 -8.21
C SER A 22 9.34 -1.32 -8.26
N GLY A 23 9.64 -0.56 -7.20
CA GLY A 23 9.42 0.88 -7.18
C GLY A 23 10.43 1.64 -8.06
N SER A 24 10.25 2.96 -8.16
CA SER A 24 11.19 3.83 -8.86
C SER A 24 12.51 3.94 -8.10
N ALA A 25 13.63 3.88 -8.82
CA ALA A 25 14.95 4.18 -8.28
C ALA A 25 15.11 5.69 -7.95
N GLU A 26 14.27 6.55 -8.55
CA GLU A 26 14.26 8.00 -8.32
C GLU A 26 12.82 8.46 -8.03
N PRO A 27 12.35 8.31 -6.77
CA PRO A 27 11.00 8.71 -6.37
C PRO A 27 10.68 10.16 -6.78
N ASN A 28 9.43 10.40 -7.21
CA ASN A 28 8.91 11.69 -7.69
C ASN A 28 9.52 12.27 -8.99
N ARG A 29 10.65 11.74 -9.48
CA ARG A 29 11.24 12.13 -10.78
C ARG A 29 10.81 11.18 -11.89
N LYS A 30 11.02 9.88 -11.68
CA LYS A 30 10.63 8.83 -12.61
C LYS A 30 9.39 8.13 -12.07
N LYS A 31 8.22 8.47 -12.62
CA LYS A 31 6.96 7.77 -12.31
C LYS A 31 6.94 6.44 -13.05
N VAL A 32 6.72 5.35 -12.32
CA VAL A 32 6.73 3.97 -12.85
C VAL A 32 5.35 3.32 -12.83
N ALA A 33 4.38 3.95 -12.18
CA ALA A 33 3.04 3.44 -11.96
C ALA A 33 2.07 4.59 -11.67
N GLU A 34 0.79 4.31 -11.91
CA GLU A 34 -0.35 5.09 -11.47
C GLU A 34 -1.38 4.12 -10.85
N VAL A 35 -2.08 4.58 -9.81
CA VAL A 35 -3.12 3.81 -9.12
C VAL A 35 -4.38 4.65 -9.03
N THR A 36 -5.54 4.01 -9.10
CA THR A 36 -6.82 4.71 -8.97
C THR A 36 -7.16 4.98 -7.51
N TRP A 37 -8.02 5.97 -7.27
CA TRP A 37 -8.51 6.26 -5.92
C TRP A 37 -9.22 5.07 -5.28
N GLU A 38 -9.95 4.30 -6.08
CA GLU A 38 -10.62 3.07 -5.63
C GLU A 38 -9.61 2.04 -5.09
N GLN A 39 -8.47 1.86 -5.79
CA GLN A 39 -7.41 0.96 -5.33
C GLN A 39 -6.77 1.45 -4.02
N VAL A 40 -6.55 2.76 -3.90
CA VAL A 40 -6.01 3.36 -2.67
C VAL A 40 -6.97 3.14 -1.50
N GLN A 41 -8.28 3.33 -1.73
CA GLN A 41 -9.29 3.15 -0.70
C GLN A 41 -9.39 1.69 -0.24
N THR A 42 -9.35 0.72 -1.15
CA THR A 42 -9.33 -0.71 -0.80
C THR A 42 -8.11 -1.06 0.05
N ILE A 43 -6.93 -0.57 -0.34
CA ILE A 43 -5.69 -0.78 0.44
C ILE A 43 -5.81 -0.18 1.84
N ALA A 44 -6.37 1.03 1.95
CA ALA A 44 -6.57 1.69 3.24
C ALA A 44 -7.57 0.92 4.14
N GLN A 45 -8.67 0.41 3.57
CA GLN A 45 -9.65 -0.39 4.30
C GLN A 45 -9.06 -1.68 4.87
N GLU A 46 -8.28 -2.41 4.07
CA GLU A 46 -7.60 -3.62 4.52
C GLU A 46 -6.55 -3.34 5.58
N LYS A 47 -5.85 -2.19 5.46
CA LYS A 47 -4.76 -1.81 6.36
C LYS A 47 -5.22 -1.14 7.66
N MET A 48 -6.45 -0.63 7.70
CA MET A 48 -7.05 0.11 8.82
C MET A 48 -6.80 -0.47 10.22
N PRO A 49 -6.95 -1.80 10.49
CA PRO A 49 -6.69 -2.35 11.83
C PRO A 49 -5.24 -2.19 12.30
N ASP A 50 -4.28 -1.98 11.40
CA ASP A 50 -2.88 -1.75 11.73
C ASP A 50 -2.48 -0.27 11.79
N LEU A 51 -3.39 0.62 11.38
CA LEU A 51 -3.14 2.06 11.33
C LEU A 51 -3.64 2.75 12.60
N ASN A 52 -3.16 3.97 12.79
CA ASN A 52 -3.54 4.84 13.90
C ASN A 52 -4.60 5.89 13.50
N CYS A 53 -5.14 5.81 12.29
CA CYS A 53 -6.17 6.73 11.81
C CYS A 53 -7.57 6.29 12.28
N PHE A 54 -8.46 7.27 12.47
CA PHE A 54 -9.82 7.04 12.99
C PHE A 54 -10.89 7.02 11.90
N THR A 55 -10.55 7.47 10.69
CA THR A 55 -11.44 7.60 9.54
C THR A 55 -10.74 7.12 8.28
N LEU A 56 -11.55 6.73 7.29
CA LEU A 56 -11.13 6.46 5.92
C LEU A 56 -11.23 7.72 5.05
#